data_AF-A0A3D5NXM8-F1
#
_entry.id   AF-A0A3D5NXM8-F1
#
_cell.length_a   1.000
_cell.length_b   1.000
_cell.length_c   1.000
_cell.angle_alpha   90.00
_cell.angle_beta   90.00
_cell.angle_gamma   90.00
#
_symmetry.space_group_name_H-M   'P 1'
#
loop_
_entity.id
_entity.type
_entity.pdbx_description
1 polymer ?
#
loop_
_entity_poly.entity_id
_entity_poly.type
_entity_poly.pdbx_seq_one_letter_code
_entity_poly.pdbx_strand_id
1 'polypeptide(L)'
;MYYRIKDFLDSNRKPILFILATVVFVILGLQLHLDKKLMAGLVVLVGILSNAFAGIVALLGLVPFLGPLLIKVLSIPFFWILNALGYFLSIFFVRKGYGTQVVNSRVLTIVLLVGVVIGYILGKLI
;
A
#
# COMPACT_ATOMS: atom_id res chain seq x y z
N MET A 1 35.22 17.44 -4.16
CA MET A 1 33.85 18.00 -4.00
C MET A 1 32.80 17.24 -4.83
N TYR A 2 33.08 16.87 -6.09
CA TYR A 2 32.14 16.12 -6.95
C TYR A 2 31.74 14.73 -6.42
N TYR A 3 32.67 13.97 -5.84
CA TYR A 3 32.38 12.65 -5.22
C TYR A 3 31.30 12.74 -4.14
N ARG A 4 31.36 13.77 -3.30
CA ARG A 4 30.42 13.99 -2.19
C ARG A 4 28.99 14.29 -2.63
N ILE A 5 28.80 14.88 -3.83
CA ILE A 5 27.47 15.18 -4.39
C ILE A 5 26.85 13.91 -4.97
N LYS A 6 27.65 13.10 -5.69
CA LYS A 6 27.18 11.83 -6.25
C LYS A 6 26.77 10.86 -5.14
N ASP A 7 27.59 10.73 -4.09
CA ASP A 7 27.30 9.87 -2.94
C ASP A 7 26.03 10.32 -2.20
N PHE A 8 25.80 11.63 -2.09
CA PHE A 8 24.59 12.19 -1.49
C PHE A 8 23.33 11.87 -2.33
N LEU A 9 23.41 12.02 -3.65
CA LEU A 9 22.32 11.71 -4.58
C LEU A 9 21.96 10.22 -4.54
N ASP A 10 22.97 9.35 -4.54
CA ASP A 10 22.76 7.91 -4.52
C ASP A 10 22.18 7.45 -3.17
N SER A 11 22.64 8.03 -2.06
CA SER A 11 22.13 7.74 -0.71
C SER A 11 20.66 8.19 -0.52
N ASN A 12 20.26 9.33 -1.11
CA ASN A 12 18.95 9.95 -0.90
C ASN A 12 18.02 9.88 -2.12
N ARG A 13 18.25 8.93 -3.04
CA ARG A 13 17.51 8.84 -4.29
C ARG A 13 15.98 8.81 -4.10
N LYS A 14 15.47 8.05 -3.12
CA LYS A 14 14.03 7.90 -2.87
C LYS A 14 13.35 9.22 -2.43
N PRO A 15 13.80 9.92 -1.38
CA PRO A 15 13.20 11.20 -1.00
C PRO A 15 13.34 12.26 -2.10
N ILE A 16 14.47 12.29 -2.82
CA ILE A 16 14.66 13.21 -3.95
C ILE A 16 13.62 12.96 -5.04
N LEU A 17 13.38 11.71 -5.42
CA LEU A 17 12.35 11.34 -6.40
C LEU A 17 10.95 11.75 -5.95
N PHE A 18 10.63 11.62 -4.66
CA PHE A 18 9.34 12.02 -4.12
C PHE A 18 9.10 13.53 -4.19
N ILE A 19 10.12 14.32 -3.85
CA ILE A 19 10.08 15.79 -3.97
C ILE A 19 9.90 16.18 -5.45
N LEU A 20 10.68 15.59 -6.35
CA LEU A 20 10.55 15.81 -7.79
C LEU A 20 9.15 15.45 -8.30
N ALA A 21 8.60 14.31 -7.89
CA ALA A 21 7.25 13.90 -8.27
C ALA A 21 6.19 14.90 -7.79
N THR A 22 6.34 15.44 -6.57
CA THR A 22 5.43 16.46 -6.03
C THR A 22 5.52 17.76 -6.83
N VAL A 23 6.73 18.20 -7.19
CA VAL A 23 6.94 19.40 -8.03
C VAL A 23 6.30 19.20 -9.41
N VAL A 24 6.53 18.05 -10.05
CA VAL A 24 5.93 17.70 -11.34
C VAL A 24 4.40 17.69 -11.25
N PHE A 25 3.83 17.10 -10.20
CA PHE A 25 2.38 17.10 -9.97
C PHE A 25 1.81 18.51 -9.89
N VAL A 26 2.46 19.42 -9.14
CA VAL A 26 2.02 20.81 -9.03
C VAL A 26 2.11 21.53 -10.37
N ILE A 27 3.21 21.36 -11.13
CA ILE A 27 3.37 21.98 -12.45
C ILE A 27 2.30 21.48 -13.42
N LEU A 28 2.11 20.16 -13.53
CA LEU A 28 1.10 19.57 -14.41
C LEU A 28 -0.30 19.99 -13.99
N GLY A 29 -0.59 20.02 -12.69
CA GLY A 29 -1.89 20.45 -12.20
C GLY A 29 -2.21 21.92 -12.51
N LEU A 30 -1.19 22.79 -12.46
CA LEU A 30 -1.33 24.17 -12.91
C LEU A 30 -1.55 24.29 -14.43
N GLN A 31 -0.83 23.50 -15.23
CA GLN A 31 -0.98 23.47 -16.70
C GLN A 31 -2.33 22.91 -17.14
N LEU A 32 -2.87 21.94 -16.40
CA LEU A 32 -4.20 21.34 -16.64
C LEU A 32 -5.34 22.14 -16.00
N HIS A 33 -5.05 23.33 -15.44
CA HIS A 33 -6.03 24.20 -14.78
C HIS A 33 -6.83 23.51 -13.66
N LEU A 34 -6.21 22.57 -12.93
CA LEU A 34 -6.82 21.95 -11.76
C LEU A 34 -7.09 23.00 -10.67
N ASP A 35 -8.11 22.76 -9.84
CA ASP A 35 -8.43 23.65 -8.73
C ASP A 35 -7.26 23.71 -7.74
N LYS A 36 -6.73 24.92 -7.54
CA LYS A 36 -5.58 25.19 -6.66
C LYS A 36 -5.86 24.80 -5.20
N LYS A 37 -7.10 24.95 -4.74
CA LYS A 37 -7.50 24.55 -3.37
C LYS A 37 -7.47 23.04 -3.23
N LEU A 38 -7.97 22.30 -4.23
CA LEU A 38 -7.93 20.85 -4.23
C LEU A 38 -6.48 20.34 -4.29
N MET A 39 -5.64 20.92 -5.15
CA MET A 39 -4.22 20.55 -5.23
C MET A 39 -3.48 20.82 -3.92
N ALA A 40 -3.64 22.01 -3.35
CA ALA A 40 -3.04 22.34 -2.05
C ALA A 40 -3.52 21.40 -0.95
N GLY A 41 -4.83 21.10 -0.93
CA GLY A 41 -5.43 20.13 -0.03
C GLY A 41 -4.81 18.75 -0.17
N LEU A 42 -4.64 18.24 -1.40
CA LEU A 42 -4.02 16.94 -1.68
C LEU A 42 -2.56 16.89 -1.24
N VAL A 43 -1.76 17.90 -1.57
CA VAL A 43 -0.35 17.95 -1.19
C VAL A 43 -0.20 17.97 0.33
N VAL A 44 -1.00 18.78 1.02
CA VAL A 44 -1.02 18.85 2.49
C VAL A 44 -1.49 17.52 3.08
N LEU A 45 -2.56 16.93 2.56
CA LEU A 45 -3.08 15.65 3.01
C LEU A 45 -2.03 14.55 2.89
N VAL A 46 -1.37 14.43 1.72
CA VAL A 46 -0.30 13.45 1.50
C VAL A 46 0.85 13.69 2.48
N GLY A 47 1.28 14.94 2.68
CA GLY A 47 2.34 15.28 3.63
C GLY A 47 1.99 14.89 5.07
N ILE A 48 0.77 15.19 5.52
CA ILE A 48 0.30 14.82 6.87
C ILE A 48 0.24 13.30 7.01
N LEU A 49 -0.34 12.59 6.04
CA LEU A 49 -0.45 11.14 6.06
C LEU A 49 0.94 10.46 6.05
N SER A 50 1.88 10.93 5.25
CA SER A 50 3.25 10.40 5.21
C SER A 50 3.97 10.59 6.55
N ASN A 51 3.84 11.77 7.18
CA ASN A 51 4.41 12.03 8.50
C ASN A 51 3.76 11.16 9.59
N ALA A 52 2.43 11.00 9.55
CA ALA A 52 1.71 10.12 10.47
C ALA A 52 2.18 8.66 10.34
N PHE A 53 2.32 8.16 9.11
CA PHE A 53 2.87 6.82 8.86
C PHE A 53 4.31 6.67 9.37
N ALA A 54 5.17 7.66 9.14
CA ALA A 54 6.54 7.65 9.66
C ALA A 54 6.54 7.59 11.21
N GLY A 55 5.65 8.33 11.87
CA GLY A 55 5.45 8.28 13.30
C GLY A 55 5.02 6.89 13.80
N ILE A 56 4.04 6.27 13.13
CA ILE A 56 3.60 4.90 13.45
C ILE A 56 4.75 3.90 13.28
N VAL A 57 5.48 3.96 12.16
CA VAL A 57 6.62 3.08 11.91
C VAL A 57 7.71 3.26 12.97
N ALA A 58 8.00 4.50 13.38
CA ALA A 58 8.95 4.79 14.44
C ALA A 58 8.51 4.19 15.79
N LEU A 59 7.23 4.35 16.15
CA LEU A 59 6.66 3.76 17.37
C LEU A 59 6.70 2.23 17.34
N LEU A 60 6.32 1.63 16.21
CA LEU A 60 6.39 0.17 16.03
C LEU A 60 7.83 -0.33 16.12
N GLY A 61 8.80 0.43 15.61
CA GLY A 61 10.23 0.10 15.70
C GLY A 61 10.76 -0.05 17.14
N LEU A 62 10.07 0.52 18.14
CA LEU A 62 10.43 0.37 19.55
C LEU A 62 10.07 -1.00 20.12
N VAL A 63 9.17 -1.75 19.47
CA VAL A 63 8.75 -3.07 19.94
C VAL A 63 9.68 -4.14 19.34
N PRO A 64 10.60 -4.73 20.13
CA PRO A 64 11.48 -5.78 19.62
C PRO A 64 10.61 -6.97 19.16
N PHE A 65 10.96 -7.55 18.01
CA PHE A 65 10.23 -8.63 17.32
C PHE A 65 8.91 -8.25 16.63
N LEU A 66 7.90 -7.74 17.35
CA LEU A 66 6.59 -7.45 16.74
C LEU A 66 6.63 -6.23 15.81
N GLY A 67 7.44 -5.23 16.14
CA GLY A 67 7.61 -4.01 15.35
C GLY A 67 7.94 -4.28 13.89
N PRO A 68 9.04 -4.98 13.58
CA PRO A 68 9.41 -5.34 12.22
C PRO A 68 8.33 -6.15 11.47
N LEU A 69 7.58 -7.02 12.14
CA LEU A 69 6.50 -7.79 11.51
C LEU A 69 5.34 -6.89 11.11
N LEU A 70 4.90 -6.01 12.01
CA LEU A 70 3.82 -5.06 11.75
C LEU A 70 4.20 -4.05 10.67
N ILE A 71 5.44 -3.54 10.68
CA ILE A 71 5.94 -2.65 9.62
C ILE A 71 5.88 -3.32 8.26
N LYS A 72 6.26 -4.61 8.16
CA LYS A 72 6.16 -5.36 6.89
C LYS A 72 4.72 -5.45 6.39
N VAL A 73 3.77 -5.73 7.27
CA VAL A 73 2.34 -5.82 6.92
C VAL A 73 1.78 -4.45 6.50
N LEU A 74 2.15 -3.38 7.20
CA LEU A 74 1.71 -2.01 6.90
C LEU A 74 2.37 -1.44 5.63
N SER A 75 3.60 -1.86 5.31
CA SER A 75 4.34 -1.42 4.13
C SER A 75 3.82 -1.99 2.81
N ILE A 76 2.71 -2.75 2.84
CA ILE A 76 2.08 -3.34 1.66
C ILE A 76 0.70 -2.69 1.42
N PRO A 77 0.61 -1.35 1.24
CA PRO A 77 -0.67 -0.63 1.16
C PRO A 77 -1.51 -1.03 -0.06
N PHE A 78 -0.87 -1.41 -1.15
CA PHE A 78 -1.55 -1.85 -2.37
C PHE A 78 -2.48 -3.05 -2.12
N PHE A 79 -2.04 -4.03 -1.33
CA PHE A 79 -2.87 -5.21 -1.01
C PHE A 79 -4.05 -4.83 -0.12
N TRP A 80 -3.88 -3.91 0.83
CA TRP A 80 -4.97 -3.39 1.65
C TRP A 80 -6.05 -2.72 0.79
N ILE A 81 -5.64 -1.89 -0.18
CA ILE A 81 -6.58 -1.22 -1.10
C ILE A 81 -7.31 -2.25 -1.97
N LEU A 82 -6.59 -3.19 -2.59
CA LEU A 82 -7.22 -4.23 -3.41
C LEU A 82 -8.19 -5.09 -2.60
N ASN A 83 -7.82 -5.42 -1.36
CA ASN A 83 -8.64 -6.24 -0.48
C ASN A 83 -9.89 -5.47 -0.02
N ALA A 84 -9.75 -4.20 0.36
CA ALA A 84 -10.87 -3.32 0.67
C ALA A 84 -11.81 -3.17 -0.53
N LEU A 85 -11.27 -2.97 -1.74
CA LEU A 85 -12.04 -2.91 -2.97
C LEU A 85 -12.77 -4.23 -3.25
N GLY A 86 -12.09 -5.37 -3.06
CA GLY A 86 -12.70 -6.70 -3.21
C GLY A 86 -13.88 -6.91 -2.26
N TYR A 87 -13.79 -6.46 -1.01
CA TYR A 87 -14.91 -6.48 -0.06
C TYR A 87 -16.02 -5.51 -0.45
N PHE A 88 -15.66 -4.28 -0.86
CA PHE A 88 -16.63 -3.30 -1.31
C PHE A 88 -17.45 -3.82 -2.51
N LEU A 89 -16.77 -4.34 -3.52
CA LEU A 89 -17.41 -4.97 -4.68
C LEU A 89 -18.25 -6.19 -4.27
N SER A 90 -17.77 -7.00 -3.33
CA SER A 90 -18.54 -8.14 -2.82
C SER A 90 -19.86 -7.71 -2.19
N ILE A 91 -19.84 -6.66 -1.35
CA ILE A 91 -21.06 -6.10 -0.75
C ILE A 91 -22.00 -5.57 -1.85
N PHE A 92 -21.45 -4.87 -2.85
CA PHE A 92 -22.22 -4.36 -3.98
C PHE A 92 -22.92 -5.50 -4.74
N PHE A 93 -22.21 -6.58 -5.07
CA PHE A 93 -22.77 -7.74 -5.78
C PHE A 93 -23.77 -8.53 -4.95
N VAL A 94 -23.54 -8.69 -3.64
CA VAL A 94 -24.50 -9.33 -2.72
C VAL A 94 -25.81 -8.56 -2.72
N ARG A 95 -25.77 -7.22 -2.62
CA ARG A 95 -26.98 -6.37 -2.68
C ARG A 95 -27.70 -6.45 -4.03
N LYS A 96 -27.01 -6.82 -5.10
CA LYS A 96 -27.57 -7.03 -6.45
C LYS A 96 -28.15 -8.44 -6.68
N GLY A 97 -28.15 -9.32 -5.67
CA GLY A 97 -28.65 -10.69 -5.78
C GLY A 97 -27.62 -11.73 -6.23
N TYR A 98 -26.37 -11.32 -6.46
CA TYR A 98 -25.27 -12.20 -6.87
C TYR A 98 -24.53 -12.83 -5.68
N GLY A 99 -25.16 -12.86 -4.50
CA GLY A 99 -24.52 -13.34 -3.26
C GLY A 99 -23.96 -14.75 -3.36
N THR A 100 -24.69 -15.66 -4.01
CA THR A 100 -24.23 -17.05 -4.21
C THR A 100 -22.94 -17.12 -5.04
N GLN A 101 -22.77 -16.27 -6.05
CA GLN A 101 -21.54 -16.26 -6.85
C GLN A 101 -20.36 -15.69 -6.08
N VAL A 102 -20.60 -14.66 -5.27
CA VAL A 102 -19.59 -14.08 -4.37
C VAL A 102 -19.14 -15.11 -3.31
N VAL A 103 -20.07 -15.89 -2.77
CA VAL A 103 -19.75 -16.96 -1.81
C VAL A 103 -19.01 -18.09 -2.50
N ASN A 104 -19.50 -18.57 -3.65
CA ASN A 104 -18.87 -19.68 -4.38
C ASN A 104 -17.43 -19.36 -4.79
N SER A 105 -17.14 -18.13 -5.23
CA SER A 105 -15.78 -17.73 -5.57
C SER A 105 -14.85 -17.77 -4.35
N ARG A 106 -15.33 -17.30 -3.18
CA ARG A 106 -14.59 -17.34 -1.92
C ARG A 106 -14.36 -18.77 -1.43
N VAL A 107 -15.39 -19.62 -1.48
CA VAL A 107 -15.29 -21.03 -1.10
C VAL A 107 -14.26 -21.74 -1.98
N LEU A 108 -14.30 -21.53 -3.30
CA LEU A 108 -13.33 -22.11 -4.22
C LEU A 108 -11.88 -21.70 -3.86
N THR A 109 -11.64 -20.41 -3.61
CA THR A 109 -10.31 -19.93 -3.20
C THR A 109 -9.87 -20.55 -1.87
N ILE A 110 -10.75 -20.63 -0.87
CA ILE A 110 -10.43 -21.23 0.43
C ILE A 110 -10.09 -22.71 0.28
N VAL A 111 -10.90 -23.47 -0.45
CA VAL A 111 -10.67 -24.90 -0.70
C VAL A 111 -9.32 -25.12 -1.39
N LEU A 112 -9.01 -24.32 -2.41
CA LEU A 112 -7.74 -24.38 -3.11
C LEU A 112 -6.56 -24.11 -2.16
N LEU A 113 -6.62 -23.02 -1.38
CA LEU A 113 -5.56 -22.64 -0.45
C LEU A 113 -5.33 -23.72 0.63
N VAL A 114 -6.41 -24.25 1.20
CA VAL A 114 -6.33 -25.35 2.17
C VAL A 114 -5.73 -26.59 1.53
N GLY A 115 -6.17 -26.96 0.32
CA GLY A 115 -5.62 -28.09 -0.42
C GLY A 115 -4.12 -27.96 -0.70
N VAL A 116 -3.65 -26.78 -1.11
CA VAL A 116 -2.22 -26.49 -1.32
C VAL A 116 -1.44 -26.61 -0.03
N VAL A 117 -1.95 -26.07 1.08
CA VAL A 117 -1.29 -26.17 2.40
C VAL A 117 -1.18 -27.62 2.86
N ILE A 118 -2.26 -28.39 2.76
CA ILE A 118 -2.26 -29.83 3.11
C ILE A 118 -1.28 -30.58 2.23
N GLY A 119 -1.31 -30.36 0.91
CA GLY A 119 -0.40 -31.01 -0.03
C GLY A 119 1.06 -30.70 0.25
N TYR A 120 1.39 -29.45 0.59
CA TYR A 120 2.74 -29.06 1.01
C TYR A 120 3.19 -29.75 2.29
N ILE A 121 2.32 -29.82 3.31
CA ILE A 121 2.64 -30.49 4.58
C ILE A 121 2.91 -31.98 4.33
N LEU A 122 2.00 -32.67 3.62
CA LEU A 122 2.14 -34.09 3.32
C LEU A 122 3.39 -34.38 2.48
N GLY A 123 3.66 -33.58 1.45
CA GLY A 123 4.84 -33.75 0.59
C GLY A 123 6.17 -33.47 1.28
N LYS A 124 6.18 -32.84 2.46
CA LYS A 124 7.37 -32.64 3.28
C LYS A 124 7.55 -33.73 4.35
N LEU A 125 6.49 -34.46 4.68
CA LEU A 125 6.49 -35.54 5.67
C LEU A 125 6.86 -36.91 5.07
N ILE A 126 6.58 -37.08 3.78
CA ILE A 126 6.98 -38.25 2.97
C ILE A 126 8.38 -37.98 2.39
#